data_AF-A0AAV0F6D1-F1
#
_entry.id   AF-A0AAV0F6D1-F1
#
_cell.length_a   1.000
_cell.length_b   1.000
_cell.length_c   1.000
_cell.angle_alpha   90.00
_cell.angle_beta   90.00
_cell.angle_gamma   90.00
#
_symmetry.space_group_name_H-M   'P 1'
#
loop_
_entity.id
_entity.type
_entity.pdbx_description
1 polymer ?
#
loop_
_entity_poly.entity_id
_entity_poly.type
_entity_poly.pdbx_seq_one_letter_code
_entity_poly.pdbx_strand_id
1 'polypeptide(L)'
;MICAGLATISCCNFDLHKAICGTKTMNVLCIGHGGGSIPLFLASKIKGAMVHDVEIDPTVISASVQAMGFPSPSLATSPYTNPTQSTHDSIQKMLWKGTHERICLYESDAEKFIIDPTHHLAYDIVFIDAYDGDDIFPYKLWDLHLPFLKTLSNCLHPEHGTVIVNLHSDVDYDGGSSNGHSLPMGGYVKQVCRAYKEALLGNGKSCDGLAYVVSVPWVCNTSLVVARGFRGGSGSFNKESILSTLMSRSIEVETALDLPFSCLGYIKRSLTLVD
;
A
#
# COMPACT_ATOMS: atom_id res chain seq x y z
N MET A 1 1.79 -7.50 2.75
CA MET A 1 1.58 -6.14 2.20
C MET A 1 2.80 -5.20 2.31
N ILE A 2 3.09 -4.59 3.47
CA ILE A 2 4.12 -3.52 3.64
C ILE A 2 5.48 -3.88 3.04
N CYS A 3 6.01 -5.04 3.43
CA CYS A 3 7.25 -5.61 2.93
C CYS A 3 7.34 -5.62 1.39
N ALA A 4 6.30 -6.11 0.72
CA ALA A 4 6.27 -6.25 -0.72
C ALA A 4 6.25 -4.87 -1.40
N GLY A 5 5.49 -3.91 -0.86
CA GLY A 5 5.46 -2.54 -1.34
C GLY A 5 6.80 -1.83 -1.21
N LEU A 6 7.42 -1.88 -0.02
CA LEU A 6 8.69 -1.21 0.25
C LEU A 6 9.87 -1.83 -0.51
N ALA A 7 9.90 -3.16 -0.66
CA ALA A 7 10.88 -3.83 -1.52
C ALA A 7 10.70 -3.41 -2.98
N THR A 8 9.45 -3.34 -3.47
CA THR A 8 9.15 -2.97 -4.86
C THR A 8 9.52 -1.53 -5.17
N ILE A 9 9.11 -0.56 -4.35
CA ILE A 9 9.44 0.85 -4.61
C ILE A 9 10.96 1.10 -4.55
N SER A 10 11.70 0.30 -3.78
CA SER A 10 13.18 0.29 -3.76
C SER A 10 13.82 -0.32 -5.01
N CYS A 11 13.05 -1.05 -5.81
CA CYS A 11 13.45 -1.49 -7.15
C CYS A 11 13.10 -0.46 -8.24
N CYS A 12 12.31 0.56 -7.91
CA CYS A 12 11.88 1.61 -8.83
C CYS A 12 12.77 2.86 -8.71
N ASN A 13 12.42 3.94 -9.41
CA ASN A 13 13.19 5.20 -9.39
C ASN A 13 13.02 6.03 -8.10
N PHE A 14 12.88 5.37 -6.94
CA PHE A 14 12.71 6.02 -5.64
C PHE A 14 13.84 5.69 -4.66
N ASP A 15 14.46 6.73 -4.11
CA ASP A 15 15.49 6.62 -3.07
C ASP A 15 14.84 6.44 -1.68
N LEU A 16 14.47 5.19 -1.36
CA LEU A 16 13.86 4.85 -0.08
C LEU A 16 14.79 5.15 1.11
N HIS A 17 16.10 4.96 0.96
CA HIS A 17 17.06 5.22 2.03
C HIS A 17 17.03 6.68 2.47
N LYS A 18 17.00 7.63 1.51
CA LYS A 18 16.83 9.05 1.86
C LYS A 18 15.52 9.36 2.57
N ALA A 19 14.44 8.66 2.23
CA ALA A 19 13.16 8.78 2.92
C ALA A 19 13.23 8.23 4.35
N ILE A 20 13.89 7.09 4.57
CA ILE A 20 14.13 6.52 5.90
C ILE A 20 14.89 7.52 6.79
N CYS A 21 15.92 8.17 6.25
CA CYS A 21 16.68 9.19 6.96
C CYS A 21 15.94 10.52 7.14
N GLY A 22 14.82 10.75 6.45
CA GLY A 22 14.06 12.01 6.49
C GLY A 22 14.65 13.12 5.61
N THR A 23 15.58 12.78 4.70
CA THR A 23 16.21 13.73 3.77
C THR A 23 15.46 13.84 2.43
N LYS A 24 14.47 12.98 2.21
CA LYS A 24 13.54 13.03 1.08
C LYS A 24 12.13 12.75 1.62
N THR A 25 11.14 13.51 1.17
CA THR A 25 9.73 13.22 1.49
C THR A 25 9.25 12.00 0.72
N MET A 26 8.46 11.16 1.38
CA MET A 26 7.72 10.06 0.79
C MET A 26 6.23 10.29 1.03
N ASN A 27 5.49 10.59 -0.03
CA ASN A 27 4.05 10.81 0.02
C ASN A 27 3.33 9.47 0.00
N VAL A 28 2.64 9.16 1.10
CA VAL A 28 1.95 7.88 1.29
C VAL A 28 0.45 8.13 1.41
N LEU A 29 -0.34 7.33 0.70
CA LEU A 29 -1.78 7.22 0.94
C LEU A 29 -2.11 5.84 1.52
N CYS A 30 -2.83 5.82 2.62
CA CYS A 30 -3.43 4.65 3.23
C CYS A 30 -4.95 4.76 3.11
N ILE A 31 -5.60 3.76 2.53
CA ILE A 31 -7.06 3.66 2.42
C ILE A 31 -7.49 2.44 3.24
N GLY A 32 -8.42 2.64 4.16
CA GLY A 32 -8.79 1.65 5.17
C GLY A 32 -7.84 1.76 6.36
N HIS A 33 -8.29 2.46 7.39
CA HIS A 33 -7.47 2.72 8.58
C HIS A 33 -7.42 1.49 9.49
N GLY A 34 -8.59 0.88 9.72
CA GLY A 34 -8.74 -0.22 10.67
C GLY A 34 -8.24 0.21 12.06
N GLY A 35 -7.14 -0.42 12.53
CA GLY A 35 -6.49 -0.05 13.79
C GLY A 35 -5.36 0.99 13.67
N GLY A 36 -5.06 1.46 12.46
CA GLY A 36 -3.99 2.43 12.19
C GLY A 36 -2.57 1.86 12.16
N SER A 37 -2.41 0.53 12.13
CA SER A 37 -1.10 -0.12 12.19
C SER A 37 -0.19 0.20 11.01
N ILE A 38 -0.74 0.23 9.78
CA ILE A 38 0.02 0.55 8.55
C ILE A 38 0.50 2.01 8.55
N PRO A 39 -0.37 3.03 8.68
CA PRO A 39 0.04 4.42 8.69
C PRO A 39 1.01 4.71 9.84
N LEU A 40 0.76 4.15 11.03
CA LEU A 40 1.66 4.30 12.18
C LEU A 40 3.02 3.65 11.96
N PHE A 41 3.08 2.46 11.38
CA PHE A 41 4.33 1.80 11.03
C PHE A 41 5.14 2.65 10.05
N LEU A 42 4.50 3.12 8.97
CA LEU A 42 5.17 3.90 7.92
C LEU A 42 5.74 5.20 8.47
N ALA A 43 4.93 5.95 9.21
CA ALA A 43 5.41 7.16 9.84
C ALA A 43 6.52 6.85 10.86
N SER A 44 6.35 5.87 11.75
CA SER A 44 7.35 5.60 12.81
C SER A 44 8.70 5.10 12.28
N LYS A 45 8.71 4.31 11.19
CA LYS A 45 9.92 3.72 10.62
C LYS A 45 10.57 4.54 9.51
N ILE A 46 9.81 5.36 8.79
CA ILE A 46 10.30 6.18 7.68
C ILE A 46 10.13 7.65 8.06
N LYS A 47 11.22 8.32 8.45
CA LYS A 47 11.17 9.70 8.95
C LYS A 47 10.63 10.71 7.94
N GLY A 48 10.85 10.46 6.65
CA GLY A 48 10.37 11.28 5.55
C GLY A 48 8.95 10.94 5.08
N ALA A 49 8.29 9.93 5.65
CA ALA A 49 6.93 9.57 5.25
C ALA A 49 5.93 10.61 5.75
N MET A 50 5.18 11.19 4.81
CA MET A 50 3.97 11.98 5.02
C MET A 50 2.78 11.12 4.64
N VAL A 51 1.95 10.77 5.62
CA VAL A 51 0.90 9.75 5.46
C VAL A 51 -0.46 10.42 5.48
N HIS A 52 -1.19 10.33 4.38
CA HIS A 52 -2.62 10.54 4.35
C HIS A 52 -3.30 9.21 4.64
N ASP A 53 -4.12 9.17 5.66
CA ASP A 53 -4.83 7.98 6.14
C ASP A 53 -6.33 8.23 6.04
N VAL A 54 -7.06 7.35 5.37
CA VAL A 54 -8.45 7.59 4.98
C VAL A 54 -9.33 6.45 5.48
N GLU A 55 -10.32 6.79 6.28
CA GLU A 55 -11.31 5.87 6.85
C GLU A 55 -12.71 6.42 6.68
N ILE A 56 -13.65 5.55 6.31
CA ILE A 56 -15.04 5.93 6.09
C ILE A 56 -15.88 5.82 7.37
N ASP A 57 -15.53 4.90 8.28
CA ASP A 57 -16.29 4.65 9.50
C ASP A 57 -15.72 5.41 10.72
N PRO A 58 -16.41 6.44 11.23
CA PRO A 58 -15.98 7.15 12.43
C PRO A 58 -15.89 6.27 13.69
N THR A 59 -16.62 5.15 13.73
CA THR A 59 -16.55 4.17 14.82
C THR A 59 -15.21 3.46 14.83
N VAL A 60 -14.69 3.10 13.66
CA VAL A 60 -13.37 2.48 13.49
C VAL A 60 -12.28 3.45 13.92
N ILE A 61 -12.38 4.73 13.48
CA ILE A 61 -11.48 5.80 13.93
C ILE A 61 -11.52 5.97 15.46
N SER A 62 -12.73 6.02 16.04
CA SER A 62 -12.88 6.17 17.48
C SER A 62 -12.27 4.99 18.24
N ALA A 63 -12.49 3.76 17.77
CA ALA A 63 -11.95 2.55 18.38
C ALA A 63 -10.42 2.50 18.32
N SER A 64 -9.81 2.87 17.19
CA SER A 64 -8.35 2.85 17.05
C SER A 64 -7.68 3.82 18.04
N VAL A 65 -8.26 5.01 18.22
CA VAL A 65 -7.73 6.05 19.12
C VAL A 65 -7.97 5.68 20.57
N GLN A 66 -9.20 5.32 20.93
CA GLN A 66 -9.60 5.13 22.32
C GLN A 66 -9.17 3.78 22.90
N ALA A 67 -9.13 2.72 22.06
CA ALA A 67 -8.87 1.36 22.53
C ALA A 67 -7.53 0.79 22.05
N MET A 68 -7.07 1.15 20.84
CA MET A 68 -5.85 0.58 20.25
C MET A 68 -4.60 1.46 20.42
N GLY A 69 -4.78 2.65 20.99
CA GLY A 69 -3.68 3.57 21.28
C GLY A 69 -3.13 4.25 20.03
N PHE A 70 -3.91 4.35 18.94
CA PHE A 70 -3.54 5.20 17.82
C PHE A 70 -3.44 6.67 18.31
N PRO A 71 -2.45 7.46 17.82
CA PRO A 71 -2.34 8.85 18.23
C PRO A 71 -3.66 9.57 18.00
N SER A 72 -4.10 10.35 19.00
CA SER A 72 -5.31 11.17 18.83
C SER A 72 -5.13 12.05 17.59
N PRO A 73 -5.93 11.82 16.54
CA PRO A 73 -5.68 12.43 15.25
C PRO A 73 -5.89 13.92 15.41
N SER A 74 -4.97 14.68 14.85
CA SER A 74 -5.37 15.99 14.37
C SER A 74 -6.24 15.70 13.16
N LEU A 75 -7.57 15.73 13.34
CA LEU A 75 -8.51 15.57 12.23
C LEU A 75 -8.14 16.62 11.18
N ALA A 76 -7.58 16.15 10.06
CA ALA A 76 -7.06 17.04 9.05
C ALA A 76 -8.25 17.55 8.23
N THR A 77 -8.51 18.85 8.32
CA THR A 77 -9.51 19.52 7.46
C THR A 77 -8.93 19.88 6.09
N SER A 78 -7.60 19.81 5.92
CA SER A 78 -6.89 20.03 4.65
C SER A 78 -5.43 19.54 4.74
N PRO A 79 -4.85 19.05 3.63
CA PRO A 79 -3.48 18.54 3.55
C PRO A 79 -2.40 19.62 3.68
N TYR A 80 -2.78 20.90 3.62
CA TYR A 80 -1.87 22.05 3.72
C TYR A 80 -1.97 22.79 5.06
N THR A 81 -2.95 22.45 5.90
CA THR A 81 -3.04 22.98 7.25
C THR A 81 -2.21 22.13 8.17
N ASN A 82 -1.20 22.76 8.82
CA ASN A 82 -0.56 22.14 9.96
C ASN A 82 -1.64 21.68 10.95
N PRO A 83 -1.57 20.45 11.46
CA PRO A 83 -2.50 19.97 12.46
C PRO A 83 -2.63 21.00 13.58
N THR A 84 -3.87 21.33 13.96
CA THR A 84 -4.13 22.33 15.01
C THR A 84 -3.40 21.90 16.28
N GLN A 85 -2.43 22.72 16.71
CA GLN A 85 -1.66 22.49 17.94
C GLN A 85 -2.61 22.40 19.13
N SER A 86 -2.96 21.18 19.52
CA SER A 86 -3.71 20.95 20.75
C SER A 86 -2.77 21.13 21.95
N THR A 87 -3.29 21.69 23.03
CA THR A 87 -2.58 21.99 24.29
C THR A 87 -2.06 20.76 25.06
N HIS A 88 -2.14 19.55 24.48
CA HIS A 88 -1.60 18.28 25.00
C HIS A 88 -0.18 17.96 24.50
N ASP A 89 0.50 18.96 23.96
CA ASP A 89 1.68 18.87 23.09
C ASP A 89 2.90 18.17 23.73
N SER A 90 3.11 18.26 25.05
CA SER A 90 4.33 17.71 25.68
C SER A 90 4.33 16.18 25.83
N ILE A 91 3.20 15.59 26.24
CA ILE A 91 3.08 14.14 26.45
C ILE A 91 3.01 13.42 25.10
N GLN A 92 2.25 13.95 24.14
CA GLN A 92 2.16 13.34 22.81
C GLN A 92 3.49 13.42 22.05
N LYS A 93 4.20 14.55 22.14
CA LYS A 93 5.55 14.67 21.57
C LYS A 93 6.54 13.71 22.23
N MET A 94 6.43 13.46 23.53
CA MET A 94 7.25 12.48 24.23
C MET A 94 6.93 11.03 23.81
N LEU A 95 5.65 10.68 23.71
CA LEU A 95 5.19 9.34 23.36
C LEU A 95 5.50 8.99 21.89
N TRP A 96 5.19 9.91 20.97
CA TRP A 96 5.22 9.63 19.53
C TRP A 96 6.44 10.18 18.82
N LYS A 97 7.29 10.98 19.48
CA LYS A 97 8.55 11.53 18.93
C LYS A 97 8.39 12.16 17.53
N GLY A 98 7.31 12.91 17.32
CA GLY A 98 6.99 13.55 16.02
C GLY A 98 6.41 12.61 14.94
N THR A 99 6.06 11.37 15.28
CA THR A 99 5.39 10.44 14.34
C THR A 99 3.98 10.91 13.99
N HIS A 100 3.21 11.32 15.01
CA HIS A 100 1.84 11.80 14.86
C HIS A 100 1.71 13.05 13.97
N GLU A 101 2.73 13.90 13.92
CA GLU A 101 2.76 15.11 13.08
C GLU A 101 2.81 14.81 11.57
N ARG A 102 3.15 13.57 11.20
CA ARG A 102 3.28 13.13 9.81
C ARG A 102 2.16 12.20 9.35
N ILE A 103 1.12 12.06 10.17
CA ILE A 103 -0.08 11.29 9.85
C ILE A 103 -1.28 12.26 9.85
N CYS A 104 -1.93 12.38 8.70
CA CYS A 104 -3.17 13.13 8.53
C CYS A 104 -4.31 12.12 8.36
N LEU A 105 -5.12 11.93 9.39
CA LEU A 105 -6.29 11.05 9.34
C LEU A 105 -7.52 11.82 8.88
N TYR A 106 -8.17 11.30 7.85
CA TYR A 106 -9.37 11.85 7.22
C TYR A 106 -10.54 10.87 7.38
N GLU A 107 -11.63 11.36 7.97
CA GLU A 107 -12.93 10.69 7.92
C GLU A 107 -13.57 10.97 6.55
N SER A 108 -13.36 10.07 5.58
CA SER A 108 -13.87 10.21 4.23
C SER A 108 -14.00 8.87 3.52
N ASP A 109 -14.95 8.81 2.58
CA ASP A 109 -14.93 7.81 1.51
C ASP A 109 -13.67 8.00 0.64
N ALA A 110 -13.01 6.91 0.28
CA ALA A 110 -11.74 6.94 -0.44
C ALA A 110 -11.85 7.53 -1.86
N GLU A 111 -12.96 7.29 -2.57
CA GLU A 111 -13.20 7.89 -3.87
C GLU A 111 -13.45 9.39 -3.76
N LYS A 112 -14.26 9.82 -2.79
CA LYS A 112 -14.46 11.26 -2.53
C LYS A 112 -13.14 11.95 -2.18
N PHE A 113 -12.33 11.33 -1.33
CA PHE A 113 -11.03 11.87 -0.91
C PHE A 113 -10.10 12.08 -2.10
N ILE A 114 -9.92 11.05 -2.94
CA ILE A 114 -8.95 11.11 -4.04
C ILE A 114 -9.40 11.99 -5.21
N ILE A 115 -10.72 12.14 -5.42
CA ILE A 115 -11.28 13.03 -6.44
C ILE A 115 -11.09 14.50 -6.06
N ASP A 116 -11.11 14.83 -4.78
CA ASP A 116 -10.97 16.20 -4.30
C ASP A 116 -9.61 16.80 -4.74
N PRO A 117 -9.61 17.86 -5.59
CA PRO A 117 -8.39 18.50 -6.08
C PRO A 117 -7.48 19.03 -4.98
N THR A 118 -8.01 19.31 -3.79
CA THR A 118 -7.18 19.77 -2.66
C THR A 118 -6.23 18.69 -2.15
N HIS A 119 -6.54 17.41 -2.38
CA HIS A 119 -5.72 16.26 -2.00
C HIS A 119 -4.89 15.66 -3.15
N HIS A 120 -4.85 16.34 -4.32
CA HIS A 120 -4.10 15.89 -5.49
C HIS A 120 -2.59 16.09 -5.29
N LEU A 121 -1.98 15.13 -4.60
CA LEU A 121 -0.54 14.98 -4.44
C LEU A 121 -0.06 13.85 -5.35
N ALA A 122 1.18 13.95 -5.83
CA ALA A 122 1.85 12.81 -6.45
C ALA A 122 2.30 11.83 -5.35
N TYR A 123 1.53 10.77 -5.14
CA TYR A 123 1.83 9.72 -4.18
C TYR A 123 2.93 8.80 -4.70
N ASP A 124 3.92 8.55 -3.86
CA ASP A 124 5.02 7.63 -4.15
C ASP A 124 4.56 6.19 -3.93
N ILE A 125 3.78 5.97 -2.87
CA ILE A 125 3.23 4.66 -2.52
C ILE A 125 1.79 4.80 -2.00
N VAL A 126 0.96 3.82 -2.32
CA VAL A 126 -0.43 3.73 -1.85
C VAL A 126 -0.69 2.34 -1.30
N PHE A 127 -1.28 2.28 -0.11
CA PHE A 127 -1.75 1.05 0.53
C PHE A 127 -3.27 1.08 0.61
N ILE A 128 -3.92 0.01 0.19
CA ILE A 128 -5.37 -0.14 0.24
C ILE A 128 -5.67 -1.42 1.02
N ASP A 129 -6.24 -1.25 2.20
CA ASP A 129 -6.60 -2.29 3.16
C ASP A 129 -8.04 -2.04 3.64
N ALA A 130 -8.98 -2.12 2.70
CA ALA A 130 -10.36 -1.74 2.92
C ALA A 130 -11.30 -2.87 2.47
N TYR A 131 -12.28 -3.15 3.32
CA TYR A 131 -13.29 -4.18 3.14
C TYR A 131 -14.66 -3.60 3.47
N ASP A 132 -15.71 -4.14 2.86
CA ASP A 132 -17.06 -3.87 3.31
C ASP A 132 -17.42 -4.71 4.55
N GLY A 133 -18.67 -4.61 5.01
CA GLY A 133 -19.14 -5.34 6.19
C GLY A 133 -19.18 -6.86 6.02
N ASP A 134 -19.02 -7.37 4.79
CA ASP A 134 -19.03 -8.79 4.45
C ASP A 134 -17.63 -9.32 4.13
N ASP A 135 -16.58 -8.56 4.48
CA ASP A 135 -15.17 -8.92 4.26
C ASP A 135 -14.77 -8.97 2.78
N ILE A 136 -15.49 -8.22 1.93
CA ILE A 136 -15.25 -8.16 0.49
C ILE A 136 -14.55 -6.84 0.15
N PHE A 137 -13.51 -6.91 -0.69
CA PHE A 137 -12.85 -5.72 -1.20
C PHE A 137 -13.85 -4.89 -2.03
N PRO A 138 -14.17 -3.61 -1.72
CA PRO A 138 -15.32 -2.94 -2.32
C PRO A 138 -15.21 -2.74 -3.85
N TYR A 139 -16.28 -3.07 -4.59
CA TYR A 139 -16.39 -2.88 -6.05
C TYR A 139 -15.99 -1.48 -6.54
N LYS A 140 -16.36 -0.47 -5.76
CA LYS A 140 -16.05 0.94 -6.02
C LYS A 140 -14.54 1.24 -6.11
N LEU A 141 -13.70 0.42 -5.48
CA LEU A 141 -12.25 0.60 -5.43
C LEU A 141 -11.50 -0.13 -6.54
N TRP A 142 -12.18 -0.88 -7.43
CA TRP A 142 -11.50 -1.57 -8.53
C TRP A 142 -12.24 -1.59 -9.86
N ASP A 143 -13.49 -1.15 -9.94
CA ASP A 143 -14.16 -1.05 -11.22
C ASP A 143 -13.49 -0.01 -12.14
N LEU A 144 -13.21 -0.40 -13.39
CA LEU A 144 -12.51 0.43 -14.38
C LEU A 144 -13.38 1.59 -14.93
N HIS A 145 -14.70 1.52 -14.77
CA HIS A 145 -15.63 2.54 -15.22
C HIS A 145 -15.93 3.56 -14.12
N LEU A 146 -15.58 3.26 -12.87
CA LEU A 146 -15.74 4.18 -11.76
C LEU A 146 -14.54 5.15 -11.61
N PRO A 147 -14.77 6.35 -11.07
CA PRO A 147 -13.74 7.39 -10.98
C PRO A 147 -12.48 7.02 -10.18
N PHE A 148 -12.60 6.16 -9.16
CA PHE A 148 -11.51 5.88 -8.22
C PHE A 148 -10.20 5.46 -8.91
N LEU A 149 -10.19 4.36 -9.66
CA LEU A 149 -8.96 3.82 -10.26
C LEU A 149 -8.31 4.79 -11.25
N LYS A 150 -9.13 5.48 -12.04
CA LYS A 150 -8.66 6.50 -12.99
C LYS A 150 -7.98 7.65 -12.26
N THR A 151 -8.59 8.11 -11.17
CA THR A 151 -8.04 9.23 -10.38
C THR A 151 -6.79 8.79 -9.64
N LEU A 152 -6.78 7.59 -9.05
CA LEU A 152 -5.60 6.99 -8.43
C LEU A 152 -4.42 6.93 -9.40
N SER A 153 -4.64 6.49 -10.64
CA SER A 153 -3.61 6.48 -11.68
C SER A 153 -3.00 7.87 -11.92
N ASN A 154 -3.81 8.92 -11.90
CA ASN A 154 -3.35 10.31 -12.09
C ASN A 154 -2.62 10.87 -10.86
N CYS A 155 -3.00 10.44 -9.64
CA CYS A 155 -2.37 10.87 -8.40
C CYS A 155 -1.09 10.08 -8.07
N LEU A 156 -0.76 9.00 -8.78
CA LEU A 156 0.49 8.28 -8.58
C LEU A 156 1.67 8.96 -9.26
N HIS A 157 2.83 8.93 -8.61
CA HIS A 157 4.07 9.39 -9.22
C HIS A 157 4.34 8.65 -10.55
N PRO A 158 4.65 9.34 -11.66
CA PRO A 158 4.78 8.71 -12.98
C PRO A 158 5.97 7.75 -13.08
N GLU A 159 7.04 7.97 -12.31
CA GLU A 159 8.28 7.19 -12.45
C GLU A 159 8.42 6.02 -11.47
N HIS A 160 7.69 6.02 -10.36
CA HIS A 160 7.88 5.02 -9.29
C HIS A 160 6.64 4.76 -8.44
N GLY A 161 5.51 5.40 -8.80
CA GLY A 161 4.25 5.23 -8.10
C GLY A 161 3.91 3.75 -7.94
N THR A 162 3.72 3.34 -6.69
CA THR A 162 3.49 1.93 -6.33
C THR A 162 2.20 1.79 -5.55
N VAL A 163 1.31 0.91 -5.98
CA VAL A 163 0.06 0.59 -5.28
C VAL A 163 0.15 -0.82 -4.74
N ILE A 164 -0.30 -0.98 -3.50
CA ILE A 164 -0.42 -2.27 -2.84
C ILE A 164 -1.84 -2.42 -2.33
N VAL A 165 -2.49 -3.50 -2.72
CA VAL A 165 -3.87 -3.81 -2.32
C VAL A 165 -3.86 -5.09 -1.51
N ASN A 166 -4.46 -5.04 -0.32
CA ASN A 166 -4.74 -6.20 0.49
C ASN A 166 -6.03 -6.87 -0.02
N LEU A 167 -5.97 -8.16 -0.32
CA LEU A 167 -7.09 -8.95 -0.80
C LEU A 167 -7.18 -10.21 0.05
N HIS A 168 -8.37 -10.56 0.51
CA HIS A 168 -8.56 -11.88 1.09
C HIS A 168 -8.54 -12.92 -0.03
N SER A 169 -7.88 -14.05 0.23
CA SER A 169 -7.76 -15.11 -0.77
C SER A 169 -9.08 -15.85 -0.86
N ASP A 170 -9.83 -15.62 -1.92
CA ASP A 170 -11.02 -16.41 -2.22
C ASP A 170 -10.56 -17.81 -2.67
N VAL A 171 -10.91 -18.83 -1.89
CA VAL A 171 -10.81 -20.22 -2.33
C VAL A 171 -12.03 -20.53 -3.18
N ASP A 172 -11.85 -20.56 -4.50
CA ASP A 172 -12.80 -21.27 -5.36
C ASP A 172 -12.76 -22.73 -4.92
N TYR A 173 -13.82 -23.19 -4.24
CA TYR A 173 -13.96 -24.59 -3.80
C TYR A 173 -14.31 -25.45 -5.02
N ASP A 174 -13.38 -25.53 -5.98
CA ASP A 174 -13.55 -26.40 -7.12
C ASP A 174 -13.22 -27.83 -6.66
N GLY A 175 -14.27 -28.60 -6.39
CA GLY A 175 -14.19 -29.99 -6.00
C GLY A 175 -13.62 -30.83 -7.14
N GLY A 176 -12.29 -30.91 -7.28
CA GLY A 176 -11.69 -31.84 -8.23
C GLY A 176 -10.23 -31.61 -8.56
N SER A 177 -9.43 -32.65 -8.27
CA SER A 177 -8.11 -32.96 -8.82
C SER A 177 -6.86 -32.27 -8.25
N SER A 178 -6.14 -33.11 -7.52
CA SER A 178 -4.73 -33.11 -7.16
C SER A 178 -3.76 -32.84 -8.32
N ASN A 179 -3.02 -31.72 -8.26
CA ASN A 179 -1.55 -31.65 -8.32
C ASN A 179 -1.07 -30.20 -8.57
N GLY A 180 -0.41 -29.59 -7.59
CA GLY A 180 0.34 -28.34 -7.74
C GLY A 180 0.23 -27.38 -6.55
N HIS A 181 1.34 -27.06 -5.89
CA HIS A 181 1.44 -26.16 -4.75
C HIS A 181 1.24 -24.67 -5.12
N SER A 182 0.04 -24.29 -5.54
CA SER A 182 -0.45 -22.91 -5.55
C SER A 182 -1.97 -22.97 -5.58
N LEU A 183 -2.62 -22.50 -4.51
CA LEU A 183 -4.06 -22.31 -4.55
C LEU A 183 -4.35 -21.32 -5.69
N PRO A 184 -5.24 -21.67 -6.64
CA PRO A 184 -5.59 -20.74 -7.70
C PRO A 184 -6.20 -19.49 -7.09
N MET A 185 -5.77 -18.33 -7.55
CA MET A 185 -6.39 -17.05 -7.21
C MET A 185 -7.87 -17.10 -7.65
N GLY A 186 -8.80 -16.83 -6.72
CA GLY A 186 -10.23 -16.84 -7.01
C GLY A 186 -10.60 -15.91 -8.16
N GLY A 187 -11.72 -16.22 -8.84
CA GLY A 187 -12.20 -15.44 -9.99
C GLY A 187 -12.33 -13.94 -9.71
N TYR A 188 -12.74 -13.57 -8.50
CA TYR A 188 -12.86 -12.19 -8.04
C TYR A 188 -11.51 -11.49 -7.90
N VAL A 189 -10.58 -12.06 -7.12
CA VAL A 189 -9.21 -11.53 -6.94
C VAL A 189 -8.49 -11.35 -8.28
N LYS A 190 -8.68 -12.27 -9.24
CA LYS A 190 -8.19 -12.14 -10.63
C LYS A 190 -8.71 -10.89 -11.34
N GLN A 191 -10.00 -10.58 -11.22
CA GLN A 191 -10.58 -9.39 -11.82
C GLN A 191 -10.02 -8.11 -11.20
N VAL A 192 -9.91 -8.06 -9.87
CA VAL A 192 -9.31 -6.92 -9.16
C VAL A 192 -7.86 -6.70 -9.62
N CYS A 193 -7.04 -7.76 -9.66
CA CYS A 193 -5.65 -7.66 -10.09
C CYS A 193 -5.50 -7.13 -11.51
N ARG A 194 -6.33 -7.64 -12.44
CA ARG A 194 -6.35 -7.18 -13.83
C ARG A 194 -6.75 -5.72 -13.93
N ALA A 195 -7.78 -5.29 -13.19
CA ALA A 195 -8.24 -3.90 -13.22
C ALA A 195 -7.16 -2.91 -12.75
N TYR A 196 -6.46 -3.21 -11.65
CA TYR A 196 -5.35 -2.38 -11.18
C TYR A 196 -4.18 -2.36 -12.17
N LYS A 197 -3.81 -3.51 -12.74
CA LYS A 197 -2.76 -3.57 -13.77
C LYS A 197 -3.13 -2.70 -14.98
N GLU A 198 -4.35 -2.87 -15.49
CA GLU A 198 -4.86 -2.14 -16.66
C GLU A 198 -4.95 -0.64 -16.40
N ALA A 199 -5.48 -0.22 -15.25
CA ALA A 199 -5.62 1.20 -14.91
C ALA A 199 -4.28 1.91 -14.68
N LEU A 200 -3.30 1.23 -14.08
CA LEU A 200 -2.06 1.87 -13.61
C LEU A 200 -0.89 1.74 -14.59
N LEU A 201 -0.86 0.64 -15.35
CA LEU A 201 0.19 0.35 -16.33
C LEU A 201 -0.33 0.37 -17.78
N GLY A 202 -1.64 0.25 -18.03
CA GLY A 202 -2.20 0.19 -19.38
C GLY A 202 -2.00 -1.14 -20.09
N ASN A 203 -2.63 -1.30 -21.26
CA ASN A 203 -2.60 -2.53 -22.07
C ASN A 203 -1.44 -2.56 -23.11
N GLY A 204 -0.46 -1.67 -22.97
CA GLY A 204 0.59 -1.42 -23.97
C GLY A 204 1.87 -2.24 -23.77
N LYS A 205 2.65 -2.42 -24.85
CA LYS A 205 3.96 -3.12 -24.85
C LYS A 205 5.13 -2.30 -24.25
N SER A 206 4.89 -1.08 -23.76
CA SER A 206 5.94 -0.10 -23.44
C SER A 206 5.79 0.54 -22.06
N CYS A 207 5.29 -0.20 -21.09
CA CYS A 207 5.04 0.33 -19.76
C CYS A 207 6.11 -0.22 -18.83
N ASP A 208 7.13 0.60 -18.54
CA ASP A 208 8.14 0.34 -17.50
C ASP A 208 7.38 0.11 -16.17
N GLY A 209 7.20 -1.15 -15.76
CA GLY A 209 6.40 -1.46 -14.59
C GLY A 209 6.24 -2.95 -14.32
N LEU A 210 5.69 -3.27 -13.16
CA LEU A 210 5.53 -4.63 -12.67
C LEU A 210 4.19 -4.74 -11.94
N ALA A 211 3.43 -5.80 -12.23
CA ALA A 211 2.25 -6.19 -11.47
C ALA A 211 2.39 -7.64 -11.03
N TYR A 212 2.29 -7.90 -9.73
CA TYR A 212 2.40 -9.24 -9.16
C TYR A 212 1.60 -9.38 -7.87
N VAL A 213 1.31 -10.60 -7.48
CA VAL A 213 0.68 -10.94 -6.21
C VAL A 213 1.62 -11.76 -5.34
N VAL A 214 1.50 -11.60 -4.02
CA VAL A 214 2.12 -12.47 -3.02
C VAL A 214 1.04 -12.99 -2.10
N SER A 215 0.85 -14.30 -2.08
CA SER A 215 -0.12 -14.93 -1.20
C SER A 215 0.54 -15.46 0.07
N VAL A 216 -0.21 -15.38 1.17
CA VAL A 216 0.13 -15.91 2.48
C VAL A 216 -1.03 -16.83 2.92
N PRO A 217 -1.10 -18.07 2.41
CA PRO A 217 -2.30 -18.90 2.52
C PRO A 217 -2.74 -19.19 3.95
N TRP A 218 -1.80 -19.25 4.90
CA TRP A 218 -2.10 -19.58 6.30
C TRP A 218 -2.81 -18.45 7.06
N VAL A 219 -2.86 -17.23 6.50
CA VAL A 219 -3.69 -16.12 7.02
C VAL A 219 -4.71 -15.67 5.98
N CYS A 220 -5.02 -16.51 4.98
CA CYS A 220 -6.01 -16.24 3.93
C CYS A 220 -5.83 -14.89 3.23
N ASN A 221 -4.57 -14.48 3.00
CA ASN A 221 -4.25 -13.14 2.52
C ASN A 221 -3.48 -13.17 1.21
N THR A 222 -3.79 -12.25 0.31
CA THR A 222 -3.06 -11.99 -0.93
C THR A 222 -2.81 -10.50 -1.06
N SER A 223 -1.55 -10.10 -1.18
CA SER A 223 -1.19 -8.72 -1.48
C SER A 223 -0.90 -8.57 -2.98
N LEU A 224 -1.71 -7.76 -3.66
CA LEU A 224 -1.40 -7.29 -5.02
C LEU A 224 -0.43 -6.11 -4.93
N VAL A 225 0.58 -6.08 -5.79
CA VAL A 225 1.50 -4.96 -5.97
C VAL A 225 1.50 -4.56 -7.44
N VAL A 226 1.31 -3.28 -7.72
CA VAL A 226 1.43 -2.69 -9.05
C VAL A 226 2.33 -1.47 -8.98
N ALA A 227 3.45 -1.50 -9.67
CA ALA A 227 4.48 -0.48 -9.58
C ALA A 227 4.89 0.03 -10.95
N ARG A 228 5.06 1.35 -11.06
CA ARG A 228 5.68 2.02 -12.20
C ARG A 228 7.20 2.05 -12.04
N GLY A 229 7.92 2.09 -13.16
CA GLY A 229 9.37 2.26 -13.21
C GLY A 229 10.18 1.11 -12.62
N PHE A 230 9.58 -0.08 -12.51
CA PHE A 230 10.33 -1.28 -12.20
C PHE A 230 11.22 -1.61 -13.41
N ARG A 231 12.51 -1.27 -13.35
CA ARG A 231 13.47 -1.46 -14.45
C ARG A 231 14.35 -2.68 -14.19
N GLY A 232 14.13 -3.73 -14.97
CA GLY A 232 15.07 -4.83 -15.17
C GLY A 232 15.92 -4.46 -16.36
N GLY A 233 17.24 -4.62 -16.24
CA GLY A 233 18.15 -4.22 -17.31
C GLY A 233 17.73 -4.78 -18.66
N SER A 234 17.40 -3.89 -19.60
CA SER A 234 17.25 -4.03 -21.07
C SER A 234 16.84 -5.39 -21.69
N GLY A 235 16.15 -6.27 -20.98
CA GLY A 235 15.82 -7.62 -21.42
C GLY A 235 14.45 -8.04 -20.90
N SER A 236 13.84 -9.01 -21.61
CA SER A 236 12.60 -9.66 -21.18
C SER A 236 12.72 -10.06 -19.71
N PHE A 237 11.83 -9.54 -18.86
CA PHE A 237 11.81 -9.90 -17.44
C PHE A 237 11.46 -11.38 -17.28
N ASN A 238 12.45 -12.23 -17.06
CA ASN A 238 12.19 -13.55 -16.51
C ASN A 238 11.78 -13.39 -15.04
N LYS A 239 10.71 -14.09 -14.62
CA LYS A 239 10.19 -14.16 -13.25
C LYS A 239 11.29 -14.34 -12.21
N GLU A 240 12.33 -15.13 -12.52
CA GLU A 240 13.47 -15.38 -11.63
C GLU A 240 14.31 -14.12 -11.36
N SER A 241 14.50 -13.27 -12.38
CA SER A 241 15.23 -12.01 -12.25
C SER A 241 14.46 -10.99 -11.41
N ILE A 242 13.14 -10.88 -11.64
CA ILE A 242 12.23 -10.08 -10.82
C ILE A 242 12.32 -10.53 -9.36
N LEU A 243 12.18 -11.84 -9.13
CA LEU A 243 12.20 -12.43 -7.80
C LEU A 243 13.55 -12.17 -7.10
N SER A 244 14.67 -12.39 -7.77
CA SER A 244 16.01 -12.13 -7.25
C SER A 244 16.20 -10.66 -6.85
N THR A 245 15.73 -9.75 -7.70
CA THR A 245 15.80 -8.30 -7.44
C THR A 245 14.96 -7.92 -6.21
N LEU A 246 13.71 -8.39 -6.14
CA LEU A 246 12.82 -8.14 -5.00
C LEU A 246 13.38 -8.76 -3.70
N MET A 247 13.96 -9.95 -3.77
CA MET A 247 14.59 -10.61 -2.62
C MET A 247 15.78 -9.78 -2.10
N SER A 248 16.65 -9.29 -3.00
CA SER A 248 17.78 -8.43 -2.63
C SER A 248 17.30 -7.16 -1.95
N ARG A 249 16.32 -6.46 -2.56
CA ARG A 249 15.77 -5.22 -1.97
C ARG A 249 15.01 -5.47 -0.67
N SER A 250 14.35 -6.61 -0.51
CA SER A 250 13.70 -6.99 0.75
C SER A 250 14.70 -7.01 1.90
N ILE A 251 15.88 -7.62 1.70
CA ILE A 251 16.94 -7.70 2.72
C ILE A 251 17.47 -6.31 3.07
N GLU A 252 17.68 -5.45 2.06
CA GLU A 252 18.11 -4.07 2.27
C GLU A 252 17.08 -3.26 3.06
N VAL A 253 15.79 -3.38 2.71
CA VAL A 253 14.68 -2.74 3.43
C VAL A 253 14.57 -3.23 4.86
N GLU A 254 14.66 -4.55 5.07
CA GLU A 254 14.67 -5.18 6.40
C GLU A 254 15.78 -4.59 7.28
N THR A 255 16.98 -4.47 6.73
CA THR A 255 18.15 -3.93 7.44
C THR A 255 18.00 -2.44 7.70
N ALA A 256 17.59 -1.66 6.70
CA ALA A 256 17.49 -0.20 6.81
C ALA A 256 16.39 0.26 7.78
N LEU A 257 15.30 -0.50 7.89
CA LEU A 257 14.19 -0.21 8.81
C LEU A 257 14.34 -0.90 10.17
N ASP A 258 15.37 -1.73 10.36
CA ASP A 258 15.58 -2.55 11.55
C ASP A 258 14.30 -3.34 11.89
N LEU A 259 13.87 -4.18 10.94
CA LEU A 259 12.63 -4.96 11.08
C LEU A 259 12.89 -6.19 11.96
N PRO A 260 11.99 -6.50 12.91
CA PRO A 260 12.13 -7.68 13.78
C PRO A 260 11.72 -8.99 13.08
N PHE A 261 11.37 -8.95 11.80
CA PHE A 261 10.92 -10.08 11.00
C PHE A 261 11.47 -9.99 9.58
N SER A 262 11.61 -11.15 8.92
CA SER A 262 12.04 -11.19 7.52
C SER A 262 10.86 -11.12 6.57
N CYS A 263 10.91 -10.14 5.66
CA CYS A 263 10.00 -9.94 4.55
C CYS A 263 10.27 -10.95 3.41
N LEU A 264 11.51 -11.44 3.30
CA LEU A 264 11.99 -12.35 2.25
C LEU A 264 11.15 -13.64 2.13
N GLY A 265 10.77 -14.21 3.27
CA GLY A 265 10.06 -15.50 3.33
C GLY A 265 8.72 -15.48 2.58
N TYR A 266 8.05 -14.33 2.57
CA TYR A 266 6.77 -14.14 1.90
C TYR A 266 6.93 -13.96 0.39
N ILE A 267 7.86 -13.11 -0.04
CA ILE A 267 8.14 -12.85 -1.47
C ILE A 267 8.61 -14.13 -2.17
N LYS A 268 9.47 -14.92 -1.52
CA LYS A 268 10.09 -16.12 -2.11
C LYS A 268 9.08 -17.22 -2.47
N ARG A 269 8.01 -17.40 -1.69
CA ARG A 269 7.18 -18.62 -1.74
C ARG A 269 6.03 -18.55 -2.73
N SER A 270 5.47 -17.36 -2.96
CA SER A 270 4.14 -17.25 -3.59
C SER A 270 4.02 -16.06 -4.53
N LEU A 271 5.12 -15.65 -5.17
CA LEU A 271 5.09 -14.62 -6.20
C LEU A 271 4.49 -15.15 -7.51
N THR A 272 3.43 -14.49 -7.96
CA THR A 272 2.77 -14.75 -9.25
C THR A 272 2.60 -13.44 -9.99
N LEU A 273 3.03 -13.38 -11.26
CA LEU A 273 2.84 -12.19 -12.09
C LEU A 273 1.36 -12.08 -12.47
N VAL A 274 0.86 -10.84 -12.55
CA VAL A 274 -0.49 -10.59 -13.06
C VAL A 274 -0.42 -10.50 -14.57
N ASP A 275 -1.15 -11.39 -15.26
CA ASP A 275 -1.27 -11.43 -16.73
C ASP A 275 -2.25 -10.37 -17.27
#